data_AF-A0AAE9EMC0-F1
#
_entry.id   AF-A0AAE9EMC0-F1
#
_cell.length_a   1.000
_cell.length_b   1.000
_cell.length_c   1.000
_cell.angle_alpha   90.00
_cell.angle_beta   90.00
_cell.angle_gamma   90.00
#
_symmetry.space_group_name_H-M   'P 1'
#
loop_
_entity.id
_entity.type
_entity.pdbx_description
1 polymer ?
#
loop_
_entity_poly.entity_id
_entity_poly.type
_entity_poly.pdbx_seq_one_letter_code
_entity_poly.pdbx_strand_id
1 'polypeptide(L)'
;MPIFFSNRNRTTTPRVNNCGRFYFFDVRQRRDTGSNGEAEDLGPQQMEIDKYTHRHAIKFAGKSLEWVEEIFKERKVLEPALDAQLAPSRCIFKFDATQSIRAYYRVVSGHEDKYVLMACHTNLHGFHRGDLRFVEVNARTVTDGFEKFSIVGKLFLGDILAVTKLSKKSKKPLDPPKALKMNPDSTMIWEVAEMRILERKLVHRTVFAFMKCGSAIVKGKNEAAAVLLNDNSPIDLESLYTGSAFIPTKLASRISYDYKKEVKSKLLEYSSRFSSCPNALATIYKYELSPELTQKFNIGKDAFKQSTDSEEITELCTQMGQSAVLTLSDGRADSRMFPMLNPVKEENGVKFSISNPLKYPTE
;
A
#
# COMPACT_ATOMS: atom_id res chain seq x y z
N MET A 1 -6.71 -10.32 -38.11
CA MET A 1 -7.75 -11.33 -37.82
C MET A 1 -8.01 -11.34 -36.32
N PRO A 2 -9.21 -11.02 -35.85
CA PRO A 2 -9.54 -11.06 -34.42
C PRO A 2 -9.98 -12.47 -34.03
N ILE A 3 -9.36 -13.03 -32.99
CA ILE A 3 -9.71 -14.36 -32.45
C ILE A 3 -10.80 -14.18 -31.40
N PHE A 4 -12.01 -14.61 -31.74
CA PHE A 4 -13.14 -14.85 -30.84
C PHE A 4 -12.95 -16.20 -30.12
N PHE A 5 -13.16 -16.26 -28.81
CA PHE A 5 -13.49 -17.51 -28.14
C PHE A 5 -15.00 -17.56 -27.88
N SER A 6 -15.68 -18.35 -28.70
CA SER A 6 -17.07 -18.78 -28.52
C SER A 6 -17.10 -19.97 -27.57
N ASN A 7 -17.85 -19.89 -26.47
CA ASN A 7 -18.15 -21.04 -25.63
C ASN A 7 -19.63 -21.39 -25.79
N ARG A 8 -19.89 -22.51 -26.47
CA ARG A 8 -21.22 -23.11 -26.59
C ARG A 8 -21.65 -23.72 -25.25
N ASN A 9 -22.88 -23.39 -24.85
CA ASN A 9 -23.61 -24.01 -23.75
C ASN A 9 -23.66 -25.54 -23.88
N ARG A 10 -23.25 -26.25 -22.83
CA ARG A 10 -23.82 -27.55 -22.46
C ARG A 10 -24.36 -27.47 -21.05
N THR A 11 -25.65 -27.75 -20.94
CA THR A 11 -26.44 -27.89 -19.73
C THR A 11 -26.05 -29.14 -18.95
N THR A 12 -25.51 -28.95 -17.75
CA THR A 12 -25.55 -29.93 -16.66
C THR A 12 -25.83 -29.18 -15.36
N THR A 13 -26.93 -29.50 -14.70
CA THR A 13 -27.36 -28.99 -13.39
C THR A 13 -26.41 -29.44 -12.26
N PRO A 14 -26.43 -28.74 -11.10
CA PRO A 14 -25.22 -28.38 -10.40
C PRO A 14 -24.81 -29.41 -9.35
N ARG A 15 -23.52 -29.78 -9.33
CA ARG A 15 -22.88 -30.22 -8.10
C ARG A 15 -22.42 -28.97 -7.36
N VAL A 16 -22.90 -28.82 -6.13
CA VAL A 16 -22.48 -27.81 -5.16
C VAL A 16 -20.99 -28.02 -4.89
N ASN A 17 -20.15 -27.35 -5.67
CA ASN A 17 -18.74 -27.20 -5.36
C ASN A 17 -18.63 -25.94 -4.49
N ASN A 18 -18.47 -26.17 -3.19
CA ASN A 18 -17.99 -25.18 -2.23
C ASN A 18 -16.65 -24.63 -2.72
N CYS A 19 -16.68 -23.55 -3.50
CA CYS A 19 -15.51 -22.78 -3.89
C CYS A 19 -15.56 -21.38 -3.28
N GLY A 20 -15.84 -21.34 -1.96
CA GLY A 20 -15.33 -20.26 -1.12
C GLY A 20 -13.90 -20.63 -0.75
N ARG A 21 -12.91 -20.23 -1.57
CA ARG A 21 -11.53 -20.17 -1.09
C ARG A 21 -11.44 -18.99 -0.14
N PHE A 22 -11.88 -19.24 1.08
CA PHE A 22 -11.55 -18.43 2.24
C PHE A 22 -10.02 -18.30 2.27
N TYR A 23 -9.53 -17.06 2.32
CA TYR A 23 -8.17 -16.78 2.77
C TYR A 23 -8.09 -17.17 4.25
N PHE A 24 -7.99 -18.46 4.52
CA PHE A 24 -7.26 -18.91 5.69
C PHE A 24 -5.84 -18.39 5.47
N PHE A 25 -5.35 -17.59 6.40
CA PHE A 25 -3.91 -17.51 6.61
C PHE A 25 -3.45 -18.96 6.70
N ASP A 26 -2.66 -19.42 5.73
CA ASP A 26 -2.06 -20.73 5.81
C ASP A 26 -1.08 -20.66 6.99
N VAL A 27 -1.56 -21.05 8.17
CA VAL A 27 -0.75 -21.38 9.34
C VAL A 27 -0.12 -22.74 9.06
N ARG A 28 0.59 -22.87 7.94
CA ARG A 28 1.65 -23.84 7.83
C ARG A 28 2.79 -23.26 8.64
N GLN A 29 2.91 -23.80 9.86
CA GLN A 29 4.13 -23.83 10.63
C GLN A 29 5.32 -23.91 9.65
N ARG A 30 6.10 -22.82 9.53
CA ARG A 30 7.50 -22.93 9.12
C ARG A 30 8.14 -23.81 10.19
N ARG A 31 8.14 -25.13 9.96
CA ARG A 31 9.14 -26.00 10.54
C ARG A 31 10.45 -25.51 9.99
N ASP A 32 11.39 -25.22 10.88
CA ASP A 32 12.80 -25.12 10.57
C ASP A 32 13.20 -26.34 9.73
N THR A 33 13.20 -26.14 8.42
CA THR A 33 13.77 -27.06 7.45
C THR A 33 14.71 -26.18 6.66
N GLY A 34 16.00 -26.37 6.93
CA GLY A 34 17.08 -25.69 6.24
C GLY A 34 16.89 -25.85 4.74
N SER A 35 16.43 -24.77 4.11
CA SER A 35 16.52 -24.56 2.68
C SER A 35 17.05 -23.14 2.54
N ASN A 36 18.16 -23.01 1.82
CA ASN A 36 18.76 -21.74 1.44
C ASN A 36 17.82 -21.02 0.44
N GLY A 37 16.65 -20.59 0.92
CA GLY A 37 15.79 -19.64 0.25
C GLY A 37 16.14 -18.26 0.80
N GLU A 38 16.67 -17.42 -0.08
CA GLU A 38 17.02 -16.00 0.10
C GLU A 38 16.54 -15.43 1.44
N ALA A 39 17.48 -15.13 2.34
CA ALA A 39 17.19 -14.29 3.49
C ALA A 39 16.50 -13.03 2.94
N GLU A 40 15.19 -12.88 3.18
CA GLU A 40 14.47 -11.66 2.82
C GLU A 40 15.22 -10.51 3.48
N ASP A 41 15.97 -9.76 2.70
CA ASP A 41 16.71 -8.59 3.16
C ASP A 41 15.70 -7.63 3.79
N LEU A 42 15.65 -7.65 5.13
CA LEU A 42 14.72 -6.84 5.90
C LEU A 42 15.16 -5.40 5.71
N GLY A 43 14.46 -4.68 4.82
CA GLY A 43 14.78 -3.30 4.49
C GLY A 43 14.86 -2.41 5.75
N PRO A 44 15.56 -1.27 5.66
CA PRO A 44 15.87 -0.41 6.82
C PRO A 44 14.64 0.02 7.62
N GLN A 45 13.46 0.17 6.99
CA GLN A 45 12.23 0.47 7.72
C GLN A 45 11.80 -0.67 8.64
N GLN A 46 11.93 -1.93 8.19
CA GLN A 46 11.55 -3.10 9.01
C GLN A 46 12.46 -3.19 10.24
N MET A 47 13.77 -2.97 10.08
CA MET A 47 14.72 -2.95 11.20
C MET A 47 14.37 -1.87 12.25
N GLU A 48 13.91 -0.70 11.82
CA GLU A 48 13.47 0.37 12.74
C GLU A 48 12.15 0.01 13.45
N ILE A 49 11.21 -0.59 12.72
CA ILE A 49 9.90 -1.00 13.24
C ILE A 49 10.03 -2.17 14.22
N ASP A 50 10.96 -3.09 14.00
CA ASP A 50 11.22 -4.24 14.88
C ASP A 50 11.69 -3.81 16.27
N LYS A 51 12.32 -2.63 16.39
CA LYS A 51 12.71 -2.03 17.69
C LYS A 51 11.51 -1.44 18.45
N TYR A 52 10.34 -1.34 17.82
CA TYR A 52 9.14 -0.82 18.45
C TYR A 52 8.48 -1.87 19.35
N THR A 53 8.29 -1.53 20.62
CA THR A 53 7.74 -2.41 21.64
C THR A 53 6.33 -1.99 22.02
N HIS A 54 5.60 -2.85 22.74
CA HIS A 54 4.31 -2.50 23.31
C HIS A 54 4.42 -1.30 24.27
N ARG A 55 5.51 -1.22 25.05
CA ARG A 55 5.80 -0.08 25.93
C ARG A 55 5.85 1.25 25.18
N HIS A 56 6.45 1.28 23.97
CA HIS A 56 6.46 2.49 23.15
C HIS A 56 5.04 2.91 22.73
N ALA A 57 4.18 1.95 22.38
CA ALA A 57 2.78 2.22 22.05
C ALA A 57 1.98 2.80 23.23
N ILE A 58 2.20 2.28 24.45
CA ILE A 58 1.59 2.83 25.67
C ILE A 58 2.06 4.27 25.88
N LYS A 59 3.37 4.54 25.79
CA LYS A 59 3.93 5.89 25.96
C LYS A 59 3.33 6.87 24.95
N PHE A 60 3.23 6.49 23.68
CA PHE A 60 2.63 7.35 22.64
C PHE A 60 1.15 7.64 22.91
N ALA A 61 0.37 6.62 23.30
CA ALA A 61 -1.04 6.84 23.64
C ALA A 61 -1.23 7.67 24.92
N GLY A 62 -0.36 7.51 25.92
CA GLY A 62 -0.33 8.38 27.10
C GLY A 62 -0.04 9.83 26.70
N LYS A 63 1.00 10.05 25.88
CA LYS A 63 1.37 11.38 25.39
C LYS A 63 0.28 12.03 24.54
N SER A 64 -0.52 11.22 23.82
CA SER A 64 -1.67 11.76 23.09
C SER A 64 -2.68 12.44 24.01
N LEU A 65 -2.85 11.99 25.26
CA LEU A 65 -3.75 12.65 26.22
C LEU A 65 -3.22 14.02 26.64
N GLU A 66 -1.91 14.15 26.82
CA GLU A 66 -1.26 15.44 27.09
C GLU A 66 -1.41 16.40 25.89
N TRP A 67 -1.28 15.91 24.66
CA TRP A 67 -1.51 16.70 23.45
C TRP A 67 -2.96 17.15 23.25
N VAL A 68 -3.93 16.50 23.91
CA VAL A 68 -5.33 16.99 23.93
C VAL A 68 -5.42 18.30 24.71
N GLU A 69 -4.65 18.42 25.79
CA GLU A 69 -4.70 19.53 26.73
C GLU A 69 -3.86 20.73 26.27
N GLU A 70 -2.92 20.51 25.33
CA GLU A 70 -2.26 21.62 24.64
C GLU A 70 -3.34 22.51 23.99
N ILE A 71 -3.38 23.79 24.41
CA ILE A 71 -4.32 24.80 23.92
C ILE A 71 -4.43 24.66 22.40
N PHE A 72 -5.66 24.48 21.90
CA PHE A 72 -5.96 24.39 20.46
C PHE A 72 -5.44 25.65 19.77
N LYS A 73 -4.18 25.62 19.37
CA LYS A 73 -3.53 26.62 18.54
C LYS A 73 -3.76 26.16 17.12
N GLU A 74 -4.47 26.97 16.35
CA GLU A 74 -4.61 26.71 14.92
C GLU A 74 -3.20 26.62 14.31
N ARG A 75 -2.85 25.41 13.85
CA ARG A 75 -1.55 25.16 13.24
C ARG A 75 -1.51 25.85 11.89
N LYS A 76 -0.39 26.49 11.57
CA LYS A 76 -0.19 27.16 10.27
C LYS A 76 -0.39 26.15 9.12
N VAL A 77 -1.09 26.56 8.07
CA VAL A 77 -1.13 25.83 6.79
C VAL A 77 0.21 26.07 6.09
N LEU A 78 0.91 24.99 5.73
CA LEU A 78 2.19 25.05 5.02
C LEU A 78 1.94 25.28 3.54
N GLU A 79 2.87 25.98 2.89
CA GLU A 79 2.77 26.29 1.47
C GLU A 79 2.89 25.01 0.62
N PRO A 80 2.14 24.88 -0.49
CA PRO A 80 2.35 23.78 -1.42
C PRO A 80 3.78 23.76 -1.95
N ALA A 81 4.38 22.57 -2.04
CA ALA A 81 5.64 22.42 -2.75
C ALA A 81 5.38 22.41 -4.26
N LEU A 82 5.97 23.37 -4.98
CA LEU A 82 5.76 23.56 -6.42
C LEU A 82 6.53 22.57 -7.29
N ASP A 83 7.51 21.87 -6.73
CA ASP A 83 8.30 20.90 -7.47
C ASP A 83 7.63 19.52 -7.54
N ALA A 84 8.07 18.68 -8.47
CA ALA A 84 7.72 17.26 -8.48
C ALA A 84 8.65 16.43 -7.56
N GLN A 85 9.50 17.08 -6.75
CA GLN A 85 10.44 16.37 -5.90
C GLN A 85 9.71 15.65 -4.79
N LEU A 86 10.15 14.42 -4.51
CA LEU A 86 9.64 13.66 -3.40
C LEU A 86 10.12 14.28 -2.09
N ALA A 87 9.25 14.28 -1.07
CA ALA A 87 9.68 14.67 0.26
C ALA A 87 10.83 13.77 0.74
N PRO A 88 11.85 14.31 1.43
CA PRO A 88 12.99 13.54 1.90
C PRO A 88 12.56 12.35 2.76
N SER A 89 13.06 11.16 2.43
CA SER A 89 12.96 9.97 3.28
C SER A 89 14.33 9.66 3.85
N ARG A 90 14.42 9.34 5.14
CA ARG A 90 15.71 9.05 5.78
C ARG A 90 15.59 7.91 6.78
N CYS A 91 16.53 6.97 6.75
CA CYS A 91 16.75 6.05 7.86
C CYS A 91 17.72 6.73 8.82
N ILE A 92 17.20 7.59 9.69
CA ILE A 92 18.03 8.21 10.72
C ILE A 92 18.00 7.30 11.95
N PHE A 93 19.07 6.50 12.11
CA PHE A 93 19.42 5.79 13.35
C PHE A 93 19.86 6.72 14.50
N LYS A 94 19.58 8.04 14.45
CA LYS A 94 19.55 8.95 15.61
C LYS A 94 18.32 8.65 16.48
N PHE A 95 18.09 7.36 16.70
CA PHE A 95 17.09 6.79 17.55
C PHE A 95 17.64 6.86 18.95
N ASP A 96 17.21 7.86 19.71
CA ASP A 96 17.23 7.73 21.15
C ASP A 96 15.90 7.13 21.60
N ALA A 97 15.91 5.80 21.77
CA ALA A 97 14.79 5.02 22.31
C ALA A 97 14.28 5.58 23.65
N THR A 98 15.15 6.27 24.39
CA THR A 98 14.86 6.78 25.73
C THR A 98 14.16 8.14 25.69
N GLN A 99 14.27 8.91 24.60
CA GLN A 99 13.78 10.29 24.53
C GLN A 99 12.64 10.53 23.53
N SER A 100 12.56 9.81 22.40
CA SER A 100 11.54 10.12 21.38
C SER A 100 10.26 9.28 21.56
N ILE A 101 9.14 9.92 21.88
CA ILE A 101 7.81 9.29 21.86
C ILE A 101 7.30 9.31 20.42
N ARG A 102 7.01 8.14 19.84
CA ARG A 102 6.53 8.02 18.45
C ARG A 102 5.66 6.79 18.26
N ALA A 103 4.92 6.75 17.17
CA ALA A 103 4.24 5.55 16.66
C ALA A 103 4.41 5.46 15.14
N TYR A 104 4.46 4.23 14.63
CA TYR A 104 4.63 3.98 13.19
C TYR A 104 3.29 3.79 12.51
N TYR A 105 3.10 4.52 11.42
CA TYR A 105 1.90 4.49 10.60
C TYR A 105 2.26 4.27 9.14
N ARG A 106 1.36 3.63 8.39
CA ARG A 106 1.46 3.42 6.95
C ARG A 106 0.39 4.24 6.24
N VAL A 107 0.73 4.88 5.13
CA VAL A 107 -0.24 5.53 4.24
C VAL A 107 -1.13 4.46 3.60
N VAL A 108 -2.44 4.53 3.81
CA VAL A 108 -3.42 3.56 3.28
C VAL A 108 -4.44 4.16 2.33
N SER A 109 -4.65 5.48 2.38
CA SER A 109 -5.50 6.21 1.43
C SER A 109 -4.92 7.59 1.17
N GLY A 110 -5.11 8.09 -0.05
CA GLY A 110 -4.80 9.45 -0.47
C GLY A 110 -6.04 10.12 -1.05
N HIS A 111 -6.21 11.39 -0.70
CA HIS A 111 -7.23 12.30 -1.22
C HIS A 111 -6.54 13.59 -1.68
N GLU A 112 -7.28 14.47 -2.37
CA GLU A 112 -6.72 15.71 -2.93
C GLU A 112 -6.05 16.61 -1.88
N ASP A 113 -6.60 16.67 -0.66
CA ASP A 113 -6.17 17.57 0.41
C ASP A 113 -5.48 16.87 1.59
N LYS A 114 -5.44 15.54 1.60
CA LYS A 114 -5.03 14.76 2.77
C LYS A 114 -4.66 13.31 2.47
N TYR A 115 -4.01 12.67 3.44
CA TYR A 115 -3.79 11.24 3.48
C TYR A 115 -4.37 10.63 4.75
N VAL A 116 -4.79 9.37 4.66
CA VAL A 116 -5.16 8.55 5.82
C VAL A 116 -4.02 7.58 6.10
N LEU A 117 -3.57 7.58 7.35
CA LEU A 117 -2.57 6.64 7.84
C LEU A 117 -3.22 5.60 8.74
N MET A 118 -2.72 4.36 8.67
CA MET A 118 -3.09 3.26 9.57
C MET A 118 -1.89 2.86 10.44
N ALA A 119 -2.11 2.63 11.73
CA ALA A 119 -1.05 2.17 12.63
C ALA A 119 -0.45 0.85 12.12
N CYS A 120 0.89 0.77 12.02
CA CYS A 120 1.60 -0.43 11.55
C CYS A 120 1.45 -1.60 12.55
N HIS A 121 1.43 -1.29 13.85
CA HIS A 121 1.25 -2.27 14.90
C HIS A 121 -0.14 -2.19 15.54
N THR A 122 -0.81 -3.34 15.59
CA THR A 122 -2.11 -3.56 16.21
C THR A 122 -2.02 -3.75 17.73
N ASN A 123 -0.99 -3.19 18.37
CA ASN A 123 -0.76 -3.26 19.81
C ASN A 123 -1.87 -2.50 20.57
N LEU A 124 -1.60 -1.28 21.01
CA LEU A 124 -2.54 -0.49 21.80
C LEU A 124 -3.53 0.32 20.94
N HIS A 125 -3.05 0.84 19.80
CA HIS A 125 -3.86 1.49 18.76
C HIS A 125 -4.86 0.52 18.11
N GLY A 126 -4.56 -0.77 18.18
CA GLY A 126 -5.41 -1.84 17.68
C GLY A 126 -6.56 -2.18 18.62
N PHE A 127 -6.32 -2.33 19.92
CA PHE A 127 -7.32 -2.93 20.83
C PHE A 127 -8.11 -1.93 21.69
N HIS A 128 -7.51 -0.82 22.12
CA HIS A 128 -8.11 0.05 23.14
C HIS A 128 -8.33 1.50 22.69
N ARG A 129 -7.50 2.00 21.75
CA ARG A 129 -7.57 3.38 21.25
C ARG A 129 -7.87 3.38 19.76
N GLY A 130 -9.14 3.12 19.41
CA GLY A 130 -9.58 3.07 18.02
C GLY A 130 -9.40 4.40 17.28
N ASP A 131 -9.46 5.51 18.01
CA ASP A 131 -9.10 6.85 17.53
C ASP A 131 -7.66 6.95 17.02
N LEU A 132 -6.72 6.18 17.59
CA LEU A 132 -5.32 6.15 17.17
C LEU A 132 -5.04 5.12 16.08
N ARG A 133 -6.02 4.31 15.69
CA ARG A 133 -5.85 3.29 14.66
C ARG A 133 -5.64 3.91 13.28
N PHE A 134 -6.38 4.97 13.01
CA PHE A 134 -6.26 5.78 11.80
C PHE A 134 -6.08 7.25 12.17
N VAL A 135 -5.18 7.93 11.46
CA VAL A 135 -4.90 9.35 11.67
C VAL A 135 -4.79 10.06 10.32
N GLU A 136 -5.05 11.36 10.30
CA GLU A 136 -5.03 12.16 9.07
C GLU A 136 -3.73 12.96 8.94
N VAL A 137 -3.14 12.98 7.74
CA VAL A 137 -2.08 13.91 7.36
C VAL A 137 -2.68 14.94 6.41
N ASN A 138 -2.45 16.21 6.67
CA ASN A 138 -2.94 17.33 5.85
C ASN A 138 -1.88 18.42 5.68
N ALA A 139 -2.22 19.52 5.01
CA ALA A 139 -1.32 20.64 4.74
C ALA A 139 -0.75 21.37 5.98
N ARG A 140 -1.21 21.04 7.20
CA ARG A 140 -0.67 21.59 8.45
C ARG A 140 0.40 20.69 9.09
N THR A 141 0.66 19.53 8.50
CA THR A 141 1.57 18.52 9.04
C THR A 141 3.02 18.92 8.80
N VAL A 142 3.78 19.11 9.87
CA VAL A 142 5.21 19.39 9.78
C VAL A 142 5.97 18.08 9.54
N THR A 143 6.79 18.03 8.49
CA THR A 143 7.59 16.85 8.15
C THR A 143 9.07 17.14 8.31
N ASP A 144 9.80 16.31 9.05
CA ASP A 144 11.25 16.42 9.26
C ASP A 144 12.03 16.47 7.93
N GLY A 145 12.84 17.51 7.75
CA GLY A 145 13.56 17.82 6.52
C GLY A 145 12.70 18.43 5.40
N PHE A 146 11.42 18.70 5.66
CA PHE A 146 10.46 19.29 4.71
C PHE A 146 9.49 20.25 5.41
N GLU A 147 9.97 20.97 6.43
CA GLU A 147 9.13 21.71 7.39
C GLU A 147 8.45 22.95 6.80
N LYS A 148 9.00 23.49 5.70
CA LYS A 148 8.50 24.70 5.06
C LYS A 148 7.29 24.47 4.16
N PHE A 149 7.09 23.23 3.72
CA PHE A 149 6.13 22.89 2.66
C PHE A 149 5.14 21.82 3.10
N SER A 150 3.96 21.86 2.50
CA SER A 150 2.92 20.85 2.66
C SER A 150 3.37 19.51 2.09
N ILE A 151 3.12 18.46 2.85
CA ILE A 151 3.39 17.07 2.43
C ILE A 151 2.29 16.50 1.50
N VAL A 152 1.19 17.24 1.31
CA VAL A 152 0.10 16.82 0.41
C VAL A 152 0.64 16.68 -1.02
N GLY A 153 0.34 15.55 -1.68
CA GLY A 153 0.87 15.21 -3.00
C GLY A 153 2.28 14.59 -3.01
N LYS A 154 2.94 14.43 -1.85
CA LYS A 154 4.34 13.98 -1.77
C LYS A 154 4.54 12.56 -1.21
N LEU A 155 3.46 11.89 -0.81
CA LEU A 155 3.50 10.53 -0.25
C LEU A 155 2.95 9.51 -1.23
N PHE A 156 3.54 8.31 -1.19
CA PHE A 156 3.01 7.13 -1.86
C PHE A 156 2.14 6.31 -0.92
N LEU A 157 1.15 5.60 -1.48
CA LEU A 157 0.48 4.54 -0.74
C LEU A 157 1.51 3.51 -0.30
N GLY A 158 1.51 3.15 0.98
CA GLY A 158 2.50 2.26 1.57
C GLY A 158 3.74 2.92 2.16
N ASP A 159 3.92 4.24 2.02
CA ASP A 159 4.93 4.97 2.79
C ASP A 159 4.75 4.69 4.28
N ILE A 160 5.86 4.47 4.98
CA ILE A 160 5.88 4.28 6.43
C ILE A 160 6.41 5.56 7.09
N LEU A 161 5.69 6.03 8.09
CA LEU A 161 5.90 7.30 8.76
C LEU A 161 6.07 7.07 10.25
N ALA A 162 7.06 7.75 10.85
CA ALA A 162 7.17 7.89 12.29
C ALA A 162 6.41 9.15 12.70
N VAL A 163 5.26 8.98 13.33
CA VAL A 163 4.47 10.09 13.89
C VAL A 163 5.00 10.41 15.28
N THR A 164 5.42 11.64 15.50
CA THR A 164 6.02 12.10 16.77
C THR A 164 5.11 13.02 17.55
N LYS A 165 4.13 13.64 16.89
CA LYS A 165 3.11 14.47 17.54
C LYS A 165 1.76 14.32 16.84
N LEU A 166 0.69 14.39 17.61
CA LEU A 166 -0.68 14.48 17.10
C LEU A 166 -1.32 15.80 17.53
N SER A 167 -2.28 16.26 16.73
CA SER A 167 -3.17 17.37 17.04
C SER A 167 -4.61 16.90 16.89
N LYS A 168 -5.50 17.45 17.70
CA LYS A 168 -6.90 17.06 17.70
C LYS A 168 -7.68 17.93 16.72
N LYS A 169 -8.52 17.31 15.88
CA LYS A 169 -9.31 18.05 14.89
C LYS A 169 -10.48 18.85 15.50
N SER A 170 -10.89 18.53 16.73
CA SER A 170 -12.05 19.14 17.40
C SER A 170 -11.80 19.35 18.89
N LYS A 171 -12.40 20.40 19.45
CA LYS A 171 -12.33 20.70 20.89
C LYS A 171 -13.19 19.78 21.77
N LYS A 172 -14.09 18.97 21.18
CA LYS A 172 -15.01 18.09 21.95
C LYS A 172 -14.25 17.02 22.73
N PRO A 173 -14.61 16.70 24.00
CA PRO A 173 -13.99 15.63 24.78
C PRO A 173 -13.93 14.29 24.02
N LEU A 174 -12.87 13.52 24.23
CA LEU A 174 -12.63 12.24 23.57
C LEU A 174 -13.34 11.11 24.31
N ASP A 175 -14.31 10.47 23.65
CA ASP A 175 -14.61 9.07 23.92
C ASP A 175 -14.04 8.25 22.74
N PRO A 176 -12.93 7.51 22.94
CA PRO A 176 -12.29 6.80 21.84
C PRO A 176 -13.24 5.72 21.30
N PRO A 177 -13.53 5.71 19.99
CA PRO A 177 -14.37 4.70 19.39
C PRO A 177 -13.73 3.32 19.57
N LYS A 178 -14.58 2.29 19.66
CA LYS A 178 -14.12 0.89 19.66
C LYS A 178 -13.33 0.62 18.38
N ALA A 179 -12.10 0.14 18.52
CA ALA A 179 -11.19 -0.04 17.39
C ALA A 179 -11.71 -0.99 16.30
N LEU A 180 -12.57 -1.95 16.65
CA LEU A 180 -13.25 -2.84 15.70
C LEU A 180 -14.22 -2.10 14.76
N LYS A 181 -14.73 -0.93 15.15
CA LYS A 181 -15.64 -0.13 14.33
C LYS A 181 -14.91 0.84 13.40
N MET A 182 -13.59 0.95 13.53
CA MET A 182 -12.78 1.91 12.78
C MET A 182 -12.31 1.31 11.45
N ASN A 183 -12.39 2.12 10.39
CA ASN A 183 -11.93 1.83 9.04
C ASN A 183 -11.31 3.10 8.41
N PRO A 184 -10.66 3.01 7.24
CA PRO A 184 -10.03 4.16 6.59
C PRO A 184 -11.00 5.31 6.27
N ASP A 185 -12.28 5.03 6.08
CA ASP A 185 -13.33 5.99 5.74
C ASP A 185 -13.98 6.63 6.98
N SER A 186 -13.59 6.20 8.18
CA SER A 186 -14.12 6.71 9.44
C SER A 186 -13.72 8.17 9.63
N THR A 187 -14.52 8.94 10.37
CA THR A 187 -14.14 10.31 10.71
C THR A 187 -12.90 10.29 11.61
N MET A 188 -11.78 10.82 11.10
CA MET A 188 -10.54 10.92 11.85
C MET A 188 -10.67 11.94 12.97
N ILE A 189 -10.28 11.54 14.18
CA ILE A 189 -10.28 12.42 15.36
C ILE A 189 -8.94 13.15 15.48
N TRP A 190 -7.88 12.46 15.09
CA TRP A 190 -6.50 12.94 15.15
C TRP A 190 -5.98 13.31 13.77
N GLU A 191 -5.29 14.43 13.74
CA GLU A 191 -4.43 14.84 12.65
C GLU A 191 -2.98 14.78 13.11
N VAL A 192 -2.07 14.53 12.18
CA VAL A 192 -0.64 14.43 12.47
C VAL A 192 -0.07 15.83 12.69
N ALA A 193 0.44 16.02 13.91
CA ALA A 193 1.32 17.07 14.40
C ALA A 193 2.54 17.31 13.52
N GLU A 194 3.43 16.33 13.72
CA GLU A 194 4.80 16.26 13.30
C GLU A 194 5.08 14.80 12.95
N MET A 195 5.84 14.60 11.89
CA MET A 195 6.23 13.27 11.46
C MET A 195 7.55 13.26 10.70
N ARG A 196 8.02 12.04 10.45
CA ARG A 196 9.17 11.75 9.60
C ARG A 196 8.86 10.60 8.65
N ILE A 197 9.31 10.72 7.41
CA ILE A 197 9.19 9.66 6.41
C ILE A 197 10.37 8.69 6.56
N LEU A 198 10.09 7.41 6.81
CA LEU A 198 11.14 6.38 6.83
C LEU A 198 11.66 6.16 5.42
N GLU A 199 12.93 5.75 5.31
CA GLU A 199 13.63 5.55 4.04
C GLU A 199 12.81 4.76 3.02
N ARG A 200 12.62 5.29 1.82
CA ARG A 200 11.88 4.59 0.75
C ARG A 200 12.79 3.61 0.01
N LYS A 201 12.24 2.45 -0.35
CA LYS A 201 12.89 1.54 -1.30
C LYS A 201 12.58 2.00 -2.72
N LEU A 202 13.48 2.80 -3.29
CA LEU A 202 13.38 3.31 -4.65
C LEU A 202 14.22 2.44 -5.60
N VAL A 203 13.60 1.97 -6.69
CA VAL A 203 14.24 1.15 -7.71
C VAL A 203 14.21 1.90 -9.04
N HIS A 204 15.38 2.16 -9.60
CA HIS A 204 15.52 2.80 -10.91
C HIS A 204 15.60 1.75 -12.02
N ARG A 205 15.33 2.16 -13.26
CA ARG A 205 15.35 1.31 -14.46
C ARG A 205 14.39 0.11 -14.38
N THR A 206 13.24 0.32 -13.77
CA THR A 206 12.15 -0.65 -13.72
C THR A 206 11.53 -0.77 -15.11
N VAL A 207 11.56 -1.97 -15.70
CA VAL A 207 10.92 -2.27 -16.98
C VAL A 207 9.48 -2.68 -16.75
N PHE A 208 8.54 -2.09 -17.48
CA PHE A 208 7.11 -2.38 -17.34
C PHE A 208 6.31 -2.13 -18.62
N ALA A 209 5.08 -2.65 -18.64
CA ALA A 209 4.07 -2.38 -19.66
C ALA A 209 2.79 -1.86 -19.02
N PHE A 210 2.09 -0.95 -19.69
CA PHE A 210 0.81 -0.45 -19.21
C PHE A 210 -0.31 -1.46 -19.39
N MET A 211 -1.21 -1.50 -18.41
CA MET A 211 -2.49 -2.17 -18.50
C MET A 211 -3.57 -1.15 -18.89
N LYS A 212 -4.67 -1.63 -19.51
CA LYS A 212 -5.82 -0.79 -19.89
C LYS A 212 -6.44 0.00 -18.73
N CYS A 213 -6.31 -0.49 -17.50
CA CYS A 213 -6.81 0.17 -16.29
C CYS A 213 -5.88 1.26 -15.73
N GLY A 214 -4.76 1.57 -16.41
CA GLY A 214 -3.78 2.57 -15.95
C GLY A 214 -2.74 2.04 -14.95
N SER A 215 -2.87 0.79 -14.50
CA SER A 215 -1.82 0.08 -13.76
C SER A 215 -0.73 -0.48 -14.70
N ALA A 216 0.30 -1.11 -14.14
CA ALA A 216 1.41 -1.66 -14.90
C ALA A 216 1.76 -3.11 -14.51
N ILE A 217 2.18 -3.88 -15.51
CA ILE A 217 2.86 -5.17 -15.36
C ILE A 217 4.35 -4.89 -15.32
N VAL A 218 5.02 -5.27 -14.24
CA VAL A 218 6.46 -5.00 -14.03
C VAL A 218 7.28 -6.27 -14.26
N LYS A 219 8.36 -6.18 -15.05
CA LYS A 219 9.27 -7.29 -15.34
C LYS A 219 9.77 -7.94 -14.03
N GLY A 220 9.56 -9.25 -13.90
CA GLY A 220 10.02 -10.03 -12.76
C GLY A 220 9.26 -9.78 -11.46
N LYS A 221 8.02 -9.27 -11.52
CA LYS A 221 7.16 -9.04 -10.35
C LYS A 221 5.83 -9.77 -10.49
N ASN A 222 5.29 -10.18 -9.34
CA ASN A 222 4.09 -11.01 -9.29
C ASN A 222 2.81 -10.19 -9.03
N GLU A 223 2.96 -8.93 -8.61
CA GLU A 223 1.86 -8.00 -8.32
C GLU A 223 1.91 -6.83 -9.33
N ALA A 224 0.74 -6.28 -9.67
CA ALA A 224 0.66 -5.06 -10.47
C ALA A 224 1.34 -3.89 -9.75
N ALA A 225 1.78 -2.89 -10.51
CA ALA A 225 2.18 -1.59 -9.98
C ALA A 225 1.14 -0.53 -10.33
N ALA A 226 0.86 0.38 -9.39
CA ALA A 226 0.20 1.64 -9.69
C ALA A 226 1.16 2.52 -10.49
N VAL A 227 0.62 3.36 -11.38
CA VAL A 227 1.40 4.34 -12.14
C VAL A 227 0.84 5.72 -11.86
N LEU A 228 1.70 6.66 -11.46
CA LEU A 228 1.35 8.07 -11.45
C LEU A 228 1.37 8.57 -12.89
N LEU A 229 0.19 8.71 -13.48
CA LEU A 229 0.04 9.15 -14.86
C LEU A 229 0.48 10.61 -15.00
N ASN A 230 1.27 10.89 -16.03
CA ASN A 230 1.49 12.27 -16.47
C ASN A 230 0.32 12.66 -17.39
N ASP A 231 -0.46 13.67 -16.98
CA ASP A 231 -1.71 14.08 -17.64
C ASP A 231 -1.57 14.44 -19.14
N ASN A 232 -0.34 14.66 -19.63
CA ASN A 232 -0.07 15.19 -20.96
C ASN A 232 0.58 14.17 -21.93
N SER A 233 0.75 12.90 -21.56
CA SER A 233 1.45 11.93 -22.42
C SER A 233 0.53 10.80 -22.88
N PRO A 234 0.37 10.56 -24.20
CA PRO A 234 -0.39 9.42 -24.68
C PRO A 234 0.28 8.12 -24.22
N ILE A 235 -0.51 7.23 -23.64
CA ILE A 235 -0.05 5.91 -23.20
C ILE A 235 -0.18 4.94 -24.37
N ASP A 236 0.96 4.46 -24.87
CA ASP A 236 0.99 3.33 -25.80
C ASP A 236 0.96 2.01 -25.01
N LEU A 237 -0.12 1.23 -25.20
CA LEU A 237 -0.34 -0.05 -24.54
C LEU A 237 0.45 -1.20 -25.17
N GLU A 238 1.00 -1.01 -26.37
CA GLU A 238 1.78 -2.03 -27.10
C GLU A 238 3.29 -1.88 -26.89
N SER A 239 3.70 -0.91 -26.07
CA SER A 239 5.11 -0.58 -25.84
C SER A 239 5.57 -0.87 -24.43
N LEU A 240 6.88 -1.09 -24.29
CA LEU A 240 7.57 -1.19 -23.01
C LEU A 240 8.13 0.17 -22.58
N TYR A 241 8.18 0.35 -21.27
CA TYR A 241 8.63 1.55 -20.60
C TYR A 241 9.72 1.21 -19.59
N THR A 242 10.57 2.20 -19.34
CA THR A 242 11.57 2.16 -18.28
C THR A 242 11.28 3.29 -17.30
N GLY A 243 11.33 3.01 -15.99
CA GLY A 243 10.96 4.00 -14.99
C GLY A 243 11.63 3.84 -13.63
N SER A 244 11.26 4.73 -12.71
CA SER A 244 11.57 4.65 -11.29
C SER A 244 10.32 4.26 -10.51
N ALA A 245 10.49 3.27 -9.64
CA ALA A 245 9.41 2.70 -8.84
C ALA A 245 9.72 2.82 -7.35
N PHE A 246 8.70 3.18 -6.58
CA PHE A 246 8.66 2.99 -5.14
C PHE A 246 8.11 1.60 -4.83
N ILE A 247 8.83 0.84 -4.01
CA ILE A 247 8.41 -0.49 -3.56
C ILE A 247 8.03 -0.40 -2.07
N PRO A 248 6.74 -0.57 -1.72
CA PRO A 248 6.31 -0.51 -0.34
C PRO A 248 6.83 -1.71 0.45
N THR A 249 7.32 -1.44 1.65
CA THR A 249 7.90 -2.49 2.52
C THR A 249 6.80 -3.37 3.09
N LYS A 250 6.91 -4.69 2.89
CA LYS A 250 6.01 -5.67 3.50
C LYS A 250 6.39 -5.81 4.98
N LEU A 251 5.42 -5.59 5.87
CA LEU A 251 5.64 -5.73 7.30
C LEU A 251 5.60 -7.20 7.69
N ALA A 252 6.67 -7.70 8.31
CA ALA A 252 6.75 -9.09 8.74
C ALA A 252 5.73 -9.44 9.84
N SER A 253 5.41 -8.48 10.70
CA SER A 253 4.46 -8.65 11.80
C SER A 253 3.63 -7.38 12.02
N ARG A 254 2.35 -7.56 12.36
CA ARG A 254 1.45 -6.49 12.81
C ARG A 254 1.46 -6.32 14.33
N ILE A 255 2.22 -7.13 15.05
CA ILE A 255 2.33 -7.12 16.51
C ILE A 255 3.81 -6.98 16.85
N SER A 256 4.12 -6.23 17.90
CA SER A 256 5.50 -6.08 18.36
C SER A 256 6.08 -7.41 18.86
N TYR A 257 7.41 -7.55 18.75
CA TYR A 257 8.10 -8.80 19.05
C TYR A 257 8.31 -9.06 20.55
N ASP A 258 8.03 -8.09 21.42
CA ASP A 258 8.18 -8.17 22.87
C ASP A 258 7.07 -8.98 23.56
N TYR A 259 6.08 -9.49 22.83
CA TYR A 259 5.08 -10.42 23.36
C TYR A 259 5.58 -11.87 23.38
N LYS A 260 5.23 -12.60 24.45
CA LYS A 260 5.40 -14.07 24.51
C LYS A 260 4.65 -14.75 23.35
N LYS A 261 5.19 -15.88 22.86
CA LYS A 261 4.67 -16.58 21.68
C LYS A 261 3.19 -16.97 21.80
N GLU A 262 2.77 -17.43 22.99
CA GLU A 262 1.40 -17.84 23.26
C GLU A 262 0.41 -16.66 23.20
N VAL A 263 0.85 -15.48 23.66
CA VAL A 263 0.07 -14.24 23.61
C VAL A 263 0.01 -13.72 22.18
N LYS A 264 1.12 -13.82 21.43
CA LYS A 264 1.19 -13.40 20.03
C LYS A 264 0.15 -14.12 19.15
N SER A 265 -0.01 -15.44 19.31
CA SER A 265 -1.03 -16.20 18.56
C SER A 265 -2.46 -15.71 18.83
N LYS A 266 -2.80 -15.46 20.10
CA LYS A 266 -4.12 -14.92 20.46
C LYS A 266 -4.31 -13.51 19.90
N LEU A 267 -3.30 -12.65 20.00
CA LEU A 267 -3.37 -11.29 19.45
C LEU A 267 -3.50 -11.29 17.92
N LEU A 268 -2.84 -12.23 17.23
CA LEU A 268 -3.01 -12.40 15.78
C LEU A 268 -4.46 -12.77 15.44
N GLU A 269 -5.03 -13.74 16.15
CA GLU A 269 -6.44 -14.13 15.98
C GLU A 269 -7.38 -12.95 16.22
N TYR A 270 -7.24 -12.23 17.34
CA TYR A 270 -8.04 -11.03 17.59
C TYR A 270 -7.83 -9.95 16.53
N SER A 271 -6.59 -9.79 16.04
CA SER A 271 -6.27 -8.77 15.03
C SER A 271 -6.93 -9.04 13.67
N SER A 272 -7.27 -10.30 13.38
CA SER A 272 -7.96 -10.69 12.15
C SER A 272 -9.38 -10.10 12.04
N ARG A 273 -9.96 -9.71 13.18
CA ARG A 273 -11.30 -9.11 13.26
C ARG A 273 -11.33 -7.63 12.86
N PHE A 274 -10.17 -6.98 12.77
CA PHE A 274 -10.06 -5.60 12.34
C PHE A 274 -10.16 -5.48 10.82
N SER A 275 -10.75 -4.38 10.35
CA SER A 275 -10.76 -4.04 8.92
C SER A 275 -9.34 -4.03 8.36
N SER A 276 -9.01 -4.98 7.49
CA SER A 276 -7.69 -5.02 6.85
C SER A 276 -7.66 -4.02 5.70
N CYS A 277 -6.65 -3.15 5.66
CA CYS A 277 -6.29 -2.46 4.44
C CYS A 277 -5.48 -3.42 3.55
N PRO A 278 -5.72 -3.45 2.23
CA PRO A 278 -4.87 -4.20 1.31
C PRO A 278 -3.42 -3.69 1.42
N ASN A 279 -2.46 -4.56 1.12
CA ASN A 279 -1.08 -4.09 1.01
C ASN A 279 -0.98 -3.13 -0.18
N ALA A 280 -0.24 -2.04 0.00
CA ALA A 280 0.03 -1.12 -1.08
C ALA A 280 0.80 -1.83 -2.20
N LEU A 281 0.44 -1.51 -3.44
CA LEU A 281 1.17 -1.93 -4.62
C LEU A 281 2.41 -1.05 -4.81
N ALA A 282 3.37 -1.55 -5.61
CA ALA A 282 4.46 -0.70 -6.09
C ALA A 282 3.90 0.52 -6.84
N THR A 283 4.58 1.66 -6.78
CA THR A 283 4.17 2.88 -7.49
C THR A 283 5.26 3.34 -8.44
N ILE A 284 4.99 3.36 -9.73
CA ILE A 284 5.86 3.94 -10.75
C ILE A 284 5.55 5.44 -10.83
N TYR A 285 6.56 6.28 -10.60
CA TYR A 285 6.37 7.73 -10.44
C TYR A 285 7.16 8.58 -11.44
N LYS A 286 8.05 7.98 -12.20
CA LYS A 286 8.78 8.60 -13.31
C LYS A 286 9.06 7.53 -14.35
N TYR A 287 8.77 7.79 -15.61
CA TYR A 287 8.98 6.80 -16.67
C TYR A 287 9.12 7.45 -18.04
N GLU A 288 9.66 6.68 -18.97
CA GLU A 288 9.79 7.01 -20.38
C GLU A 288 9.56 5.78 -21.25
N LEU A 289 9.09 6.00 -22.47
CA LEU A 289 8.96 4.95 -23.49
C LEU A 289 10.36 4.41 -23.82
N SER A 290 10.49 3.10 -23.98
CA SER A 290 11.76 2.47 -24.35
C SER A 290 11.66 1.79 -25.72
N PRO A 291 11.95 2.50 -26.84
CA PRO A 291 11.86 1.94 -28.19
C PRO A 291 12.70 0.67 -28.39
N GLU A 292 13.89 0.62 -27.78
CA GLU A 292 14.79 -0.54 -27.88
C GLU A 292 14.16 -1.79 -27.24
N LEU A 293 13.72 -1.68 -25.98
CA LEU A 293 13.03 -2.79 -25.30
C LEU A 293 11.74 -3.19 -26.02
N THR A 294 10.97 -2.23 -26.55
CA THR A 294 9.78 -2.52 -27.36
C THR A 294 10.14 -3.31 -28.62
N GLN A 295 11.21 -2.93 -29.32
CA GLN A 295 11.69 -3.66 -30.49
C GLN A 295 12.14 -5.08 -30.12
N LYS A 296 12.94 -5.24 -29.05
CA LYS A 296 13.37 -6.55 -28.53
C LYS A 296 12.17 -7.43 -28.18
N PHE A 297 11.19 -6.87 -27.48
CA PHE A 297 9.96 -7.59 -27.12
C PHE A 297 9.12 -7.98 -28.34
N ASN A 298 9.02 -7.10 -29.34
CA ASN A 298 8.31 -7.41 -30.59
C ASN A 298 9.02 -8.50 -31.41
N ILE A 299 10.36 -8.51 -31.46
CA ILE A 299 11.11 -9.60 -32.08
C ILE A 299 10.79 -10.93 -31.41
N GLY A 300 10.81 -10.97 -30.06
CA GLY A 300 10.47 -12.17 -29.31
C GLY A 300 9.02 -12.62 -29.49
N LYS A 301 8.07 -11.67 -29.53
CA LYS A 301 6.65 -11.94 -29.81
C LYS A 301 6.43 -12.50 -31.21
N ASP A 302 7.09 -11.92 -32.21
CA ASP A 302 6.89 -12.27 -33.61
C ASP A 302 7.67 -13.53 -34.00
N ALA A 303 8.68 -13.95 -33.23
CA ALA A 303 9.44 -15.21 -33.35
C ALA A 303 10.11 -15.53 -34.71
N PHE A 304 9.99 -14.66 -35.73
CA PHE A 304 10.47 -14.88 -37.09
C PHE A 304 11.61 -13.94 -37.54
N LYS A 305 12.15 -13.09 -36.65
CA LYS A 305 13.22 -12.14 -36.98
C LYS A 305 14.56 -12.61 -36.39
N GLN A 306 15.60 -12.69 -37.22
CA GLN A 306 16.96 -12.96 -36.76
C GLN A 306 17.46 -11.81 -35.87
N SER A 307 18.08 -12.17 -34.74
CA SER A 307 18.63 -11.24 -33.75
C SER A 307 19.92 -11.81 -33.17
N THR A 308 20.89 -10.94 -32.88
CA THR A 308 22.13 -11.26 -32.18
C THR A 308 21.95 -11.38 -30.67
N ASP A 309 20.85 -10.86 -30.12
CA ASP A 309 20.61 -10.72 -28.67
C ASP A 309 19.55 -11.73 -28.19
N SER A 310 19.63 -12.98 -28.66
CA SER A 310 18.58 -13.98 -28.43
C SER A 310 18.31 -14.27 -26.96
N GLU A 311 19.35 -14.27 -26.12
CA GLU A 311 19.24 -14.53 -24.68
C GLU A 311 18.48 -13.40 -23.96
N GLU A 312 18.86 -12.14 -24.19
CA GLU A 312 18.19 -10.98 -23.58
C GLU A 312 16.72 -10.88 -23.99
N ILE A 313 16.43 -11.15 -25.26
CA ILE A 313 15.05 -11.16 -25.78
C ILE A 313 14.24 -12.27 -25.11
N THR A 314 14.82 -13.47 -24.99
CA THR A 314 14.16 -14.61 -24.35
C THR A 314 13.88 -14.33 -22.88
N GLU A 315 14.85 -13.76 -22.16
CA GLU A 315 14.68 -13.38 -20.75
C GLU A 315 13.59 -12.32 -20.58
N LEU A 316 13.61 -11.26 -21.40
CA LEU A 316 12.63 -10.18 -21.37
C LEU A 316 11.21 -10.71 -21.61
N CYS A 317 11.02 -11.50 -22.67
CA CYS A 317 9.71 -12.07 -23.01
C CYS A 317 9.22 -13.04 -21.93
N THR A 318 10.11 -13.89 -21.40
CA THR A 318 9.77 -14.87 -20.35
C THR A 318 9.34 -14.17 -19.06
N GLN A 319 10.14 -13.20 -18.58
CA GLN A 319 9.83 -12.50 -17.33
C GLN A 319 8.58 -11.62 -17.47
N MET A 320 8.39 -10.94 -18.60
CA MET A 320 7.17 -10.14 -18.83
C MET A 320 5.93 -11.04 -18.94
N GLY A 321 6.02 -12.16 -19.66
CA GLY A 321 4.92 -13.13 -19.78
C GLY A 321 4.55 -13.74 -18.44
N GLN A 322 5.54 -14.17 -17.65
CA GLN A 322 5.32 -14.68 -16.30
C GLN A 322 4.68 -13.62 -15.39
N SER A 323 5.20 -12.39 -15.42
CA SER A 323 4.69 -11.29 -14.59
C SER A 323 3.25 -10.94 -14.96
N ALA A 324 2.91 -10.97 -16.25
CA ALA A 324 1.56 -10.73 -16.75
C ALA A 324 0.57 -11.79 -16.25
N VAL A 325 0.91 -13.07 -16.38
CA VAL A 325 0.07 -14.17 -15.89
C VAL A 325 -0.15 -14.07 -14.38
N LEU A 326 0.93 -13.85 -13.63
CA LEU A 326 0.84 -13.74 -12.17
C LEU A 326 -0.02 -12.55 -11.76
N THR A 327 0.22 -11.37 -12.35
CA THR A 327 -0.54 -10.15 -12.08
C THR A 327 -2.04 -10.34 -12.33
N LEU A 328 -2.42 -10.99 -13.42
CA LEU A 328 -3.82 -11.25 -13.76
C LEU A 328 -4.45 -12.34 -12.86
N SER A 329 -3.65 -13.31 -12.42
CA SER A 329 -4.12 -14.41 -11.57
C SER A 329 -4.24 -14.06 -10.08
N ASP A 330 -3.46 -13.09 -9.59
CA ASP A 330 -3.35 -12.75 -8.16
C ASP A 330 -4.57 -11.95 -7.63
N GLY A 331 -5.57 -11.67 -8.47
CA GLY A 331 -6.85 -11.05 -8.08
C GLY A 331 -6.78 -9.61 -7.54
N ARG A 332 -5.58 -9.04 -7.40
CA ARG A 332 -5.33 -7.64 -7.03
C ARG A 332 -5.19 -6.70 -8.22
N ALA A 333 -5.00 -7.24 -9.42
CA ALA A 333 -5.23 -6.49 -10.63
C ALA A 333 -6.74 -6.27 -10.76
N ASP A 334 -7.21 -5.11 -10.30
CA ASP A 334 -8.57 -4.70 -10.57
C ASP A 334 -8.68 -4.32 -12.05
N SER A 335 -9.06 -5.30 -12.88
CA SER A 335 -9.34 -5.08 -14.30
C SER A 335 -10.74 -4.53 -14.54
N ARG A 336 -11.52 -4.23 -13.49
CA ARG A 336 -12.87 -3.67 -13.64
C ARG A 336 -12.74 -2.22 -14.09
N MET A 337 -13.54 -1.86 -15.09
CA MET A 337 -13.57 -0.52 -15.65
C MET A 337 -14.41 0.46 -14.82
N PHE A 338 -14.81 0.09 -13.60
CA PHE A 338 -15.73 0.86 -12.76
C PHE A 338 -15.32 0.81 -11.29
N PRO A 339 -15.44 1.93 -10.55
CA PRO A 339 -15.19 1.96 -9.13
C PRO A 339 -16.30 1.23 -8.36
N MET A 340 -15.92 0.46 -7.34
CA MET A 340 -16.88 -0.05 -6.34
C MET A 340 -17.12 1.01 -5.28
N LEU A 341 -18.39 1.36 -5.07
CA LEU A 341 -18.83 2.29 -4.04
C LEU A 341 -19.36 1.51 -2.84
N ASN A 342 -19.08 1.99 -1.62
CA ASN A 342 -19.61 1.45 -0.36
C ASN A 342 -19.45 -0.08 -0.20
N PRO A 343 -18.24 -0.66 -0.32
CA PRO A 343 -18.05 -2.08 -0.12
C PRO A 343 -18.31 -2.47 1.35
N VAL A 344 -19.30 -3.32 1.57
CA VAL A 344 -19.65 -3.93 2.87
C VAL A 344 -19.38 -5.42 2.78
N LYS A 345 -18.58 -5.94 3.71
CA LYS A 345 -18.34 -7.39 3.82
C LYS A 345 -19.49 -8.03 4.60
N GLU A 346 -20.22 -8.91 3.95
CA GLU A 346 -21.26 -9.77 4.55
C GLU A 346 -20.72 -11.20 4.72
N GLU A 347 -21.40 -12.07 5.47
CA GLU A 347 -20.92 -13.42 5.76
C GLU A 347 -20.64 -14.27 4.50
N ASN A 348 -21.40 -14.04 3.43
CA ASN A 348 -21.32 -14.80 2.17
C ASN A 348 -20.74 -14.01 0.99
N GLY A 349 -20.18 -12.81 1.21
CA GLY A 349 -19.63 -12.03 0.10
C GLY A 349 -19.33 -10.57 0.42
N VAL A 350 -19.15 -9.78 -0.63
CA VAL A 350 -18.98 -8.32 -0.54
C VAL A 350 -20.13 -7.68 -1.31
N LYS A 351 -20.94 -6.89 -0.60
CA LYS A 351 -21.96 -6.03 -1.19
C LYS A 351 -21.31 -4.70 -1.54
N PHE A 352 -21.48 -4.21 -2.75
CA PHE A 352 -21.01 -2.90 -3.19
C PHE A 352 -22.01 -2.32 -4.18
N SER A 353 -21.95 -1.01 -4.38
CA SER A 353 -22.69 -0.31 -5.42
C SER A 353 -21.74 0.06 -6.56
N ILE A 354 -22.26 0.18 -7.77
CA ILE A 354 -21.54 0.75 -8.92
C ILE A 354 -22.30 1.98 -9.37
N SER A 355 -21.60 3.00 -9.85
CA SER A 355 -22.26 4.14 -10.48
C SER A 355 -23.04 3.66 -11.69
N ASN A 356 -24.31 4.08 -11.82
CA ASN A 356 -25.11 3.77 -13.00
C ASN A 356 -24.44 4.42 -14.23
N PRO A 357 -23.97 3.65 -15.23
CA PRO A 357 -23.21 4.24 -16.32
C PRO A 357 -24.09 5.17 -17.16
N LEU A 358 -23.66 6.44 -17.32
CA LEU A 358 -24.37 7.47 -18.10
C LEU A 358 -24.72 7.04 -19.53
N LYS A 359 -23.90 6.14 -20.11
CA LYS A 359 -24.03 5.69 -21.50
C LYS A 359 -25.06 4.56 -21.66
N TYR A 360 -25.35 3.81 -20.59
CA TYR A 360 -26.31 2.70 -20.55
C TYR A 360 -26.88 2.55 -19.13
N PRO A 361 -27.81 3.42 -18.72
CA PRO A 361 -28.39 3.33 -17.39
C PRO A 361 -29.22 2.05 -17.28
N THR A 362 -29.00 1.26 -16.23
CA THR A 362 -29.93 0.21 -15.82
C THR A 362 -31.05 0.84 -14.99
N GLU A 363 -32.30 0.44 -15.26
CA GLU A 363 -33.52 0.89 -14.55
C GLU A 363 -33.55 0.48 -13.07
#